data_AF-A0A9X2QCJ3-F1
#
_entry.id   AF-A0A9X2QCJ3-F1
#
_cell.length_a   1.000
_cell.length_b   1.000
_cell.length_c   1.000
_cell.angle_alpha   90.00
_cell.angle_beta   90.00
_cell.angle_gamma   90.00
#
_symmetry.space_group_name_H-M   'P 1'
#
loop_
_entity.id
_entity.type
_entity.pdbx_description
1 polymer ?
#
loop_
_entity_poly.entity_id
_entity_poly.type
_entity_poly.pdbx_seq_one_letter_code
_entity_poly.pdbx_strand_id
1 'polypeptide(L)'
;MTCVRSSLLATLLVGGLLWAGCASDSASNSEPTVSPTDTIAPETRADSVAYRLLQAHGIDAWASSPYLRFNFGIETPGGAQTIARHLWNRNTGAYRMEWSAGPDSSYVALVNVRDSQEGRLGGTVYLNGSELTGAAAETAREEAYGRFVNDTYWLLAPLKAFDPGVNRTYVPDSSTAEHDVIQLTFDDVGRTPGDRYWLYVSTETGRLDRWAYHLQGMPEDAPPQFYDWTQYRELSAADGTVRLASRKEAIGAEQALLTNQLALPESPPEGAFSNPEPMLGGE
;
A
#
# COMPACT_ATOMS: atom_id res chain seq x y z
N MET A 1 28.84 4.74 88.72
CA MET A 1 30.22 4.51 88.27
C MET A 1 30.18 4.11 86.80
N THR A 2 30.86 4.93 86.02
CA THR A 2 31.15 4.91 84.56
C THR A 2 31.55 3.56 83.96
N CYS A 3 31.12 3.28 82.72
CA CYS A 3 31.98 3.20 81.49
C CYS A 3 31.16 2.63 80.31
N VAL A 4 30.95 3.36 79.20
CA VAL A 4 31.81 3.57 78.00
C VAL A 4 31.53 2.57 76.85
N ARG A 5 30.96 3.14 75.78
CA ARG A 5 31.18 3.02 74.31
C ARG A 5 31.54 1.70 73.60
N SER A 6 30.76 1.48 72.53
CA SER A 6 31.15 1.30 71.10
C SER A 6 31.69 -0.02 70.53
N SER A 7 30.90 -0.53 69.57
CA SER A 7 31.24 -0.75 68.14
C SER A 7 31.53 -2.16 67.60
N LEU A 8 30.94 -2.35 66.40
CA LEU A 8 31.25 -3.23 65.26
C LEU A 8 30.90 -4.73 65.41
N LEU A 9 29.90 -5.25 64.68
CA LEU A 9 29.77 -5.56 63.24
C LEU A 9 30.14 -7.03 62.98
N ALA A 10 29.17 -7.84 62.52
CA ALA A 10 29.30 -8.87 61.48
C ALA A 10 28.17 -9.94 61.55
N THR A 11 27.28 -9.85 60.57
CA THR A 11 26.79 -10.96 59.72
C THR A 11 26.17 -12.20 60.39
N LEU A 12 24.84 -12.21 60.45
CA LEU A 12 24.02 -13.42 60.62
C LEU A 12 23.78 -14.09 59.26
N LEU A 13 24.21 -15.35 59.14
CA LEU A 13 23.70 -16.32 58.16
C LEU A 13 22.30 -16.78 58.59
N VAL A 14 21.31 -16.66 57.71
CA VAL A 14 20.04 -17.40 57.80
C VAL A 14 19.76 -18.03 56.44
N GLY A 15 19.70 -19.35 56.42
CA GLY A 15 19.34 -20.15 55.27
C GLY A 15 17.85 -19.97 54.92
N GLY A 16 17.59 -19.64 53.66
CA GLY A 16 16.25 -19.62 53.09
C GLY A 16 15.98 -20.91 52.31
N LEU A 17 14.93 -21.63 52.69
CA LEU A 17 14.30 -22.67 51.90
C LEU A 17 13.88 -22.09 50.54
N LEU A 18 14.44 -22.63 49.45
CA LEU A 18 13.98 -22.34 48.10
C LEU A 18 12.78 -23.24 47.78
N TRP A 19 11.59 -22.64 47.72
CA TRP A 19 10.44 -23.22 47.03
C TRP A 19 10.69 -23.12 45.52
N ALA A 20 10.81 -24.28 44.88
CA ALA A 20 10.80 -24.40 43.42
C ALA A 20 9.38 -24.10 42.91
N GLY A 21 9.13 -22.84 42.55
CA GLY A 21 7.98 -22.47 41.72
C GLY A 21 8.29 -22.85 40.27
N CYS A 22 7.56 -23.82 39.73
CA CYS A 22 7.54 -24.08 38.30
C CYS A 22 6.95 -22.86 37.59
N ALA A 23 7.80 -22.02 37.00
CA ALA A 23 7.37 -21.09 35.98
C ALA A 23 7.09 -21.90 34.72
N SER A 24 5.83 -21.98 34.33
CA SER A 24 5.43 -22.47 33.02
C SER A 24 5.89 -21.45 31.98
N ASP A 25 7.05 -21.68 31.36
CA ASP A 25 7.44 -20.97 30.15
C ASP A 25 6.45 -21.35 29.04
N SER A 26 5.43 -20.51 28.87
CA SER A 26 4.58 -20.52 27.69
C SER A 26 5.43 -20.02 26.52
N ALA A 27 6.18 -20.93 25.91
CA ALA A 27 6.76 -20.71 24.59
C ALA A 27 5.59 -20.42 23.64
N SER A 28 5.49 -19.16 23.21
CA SER A 28 4.63 -18.73 22.13
C SER A 28 5.07 -19.45 20.86
N ASN A 29 4.40 -20.55 20.55
CA ASN A 29 4.57 -21.27 19.29
C ASN A 29 3.86 -20.45 18.20
N SER A 30 4.51 -19.39 17.70
CA SER A 30 4.09 -18.70 16.49
C SER A 30 4.33 -19.63 15.32
N GLU A 31 3.27 -20.12 14.68
CA GLU A 31 3.41 -20.84 13.41
C GLU A 31 4.15 -19.94 12.40
N PRO A 32 5.03 -20.52 11.56
CA PRO A 32 5.74 -19.74 10.56
C PRO A 32 4.73 -19.13 9.59
N THR A 33 4.65 -17.79 9.56
CA THR A 33 3.93 -17.05 8.52
C THR A 33 4.60 -17.36 7.18
N VAL A 34 3.87 -18.01 6.27
CA VAL A 34 4.37 -18.29 4.91
C VAL A 34 4.47 -16.96 4.16
N SER A 35 5.67 -16.58 3.73
CA SER A 35 5.88 -15.37 2.94
C SER A 35 5.29 -15.53 1.54
N PRO A 36 4.67 -14.49 0.95
CA PRO A 36 4.24 -14.52 -0.45
C PRO A 36 5.30 -15.04 -1.41
N THR A 37 6.56 -14.61 -1.25
CA THR A 37 7.66 -15.06 -2.10
C THR A 37 7.94 -16.56 -2.03
N ASP A 38 7.74 -17.20 -0.86
CA ASP A 38 7.95 -18.65 -0.68
C ASP A 38 6.96 -19.49 -1.50
N THR A 39 5.81 -18.92 -1.86
CA THR A 39 4.76 -19.60 -2.62
C THR A 39 4.89 -19.43 -4.14
N ILE A 40 5.78 -18.54 -4.59
CA ILE A 40 5.97 -18.25 -6.02
C ILE A 40 7.19 -19.02 -6.51
N ALA A 41 6.97 -19.90 -7.49
CA ALA A 41 8.03 -20.54 -8.26
C ALA A 41 8.12 -19.87 -9.65
N PRO A 42 9.14 -19.04 -9.94
CA PRO A 42 9.29 -18.44 -11.26
C PRO A 42 9.59 -19.50 -12.33
N GLU A 43 8.75 -19.60 -13.35
CA GLU A 43 8.89 -20.61 -14.43
C GLU A 43 9.43 -20.02 -15.73
N THR A 44 9.17 -18.73 -15.96
CA THR A 44 9.60 -18.01 -17.16
C THR A 44 10.59 -16.89 -16.84
N ARG A 45 11.21 -16.34 -17.89
CA ARG A 45 12.01 -15.11 -17.76
C ARG A 45 11.15 -13.94 -17.23
N ALA A 46 9.90 -13.83 -17.70
CA ALA A 46 8.99 -12.79 -17.24
C ALA A 46 8.69 -12.94 -15.74
N ASP A 47 8.46 -14.17 -15.27
CA ASP A 47 8.25 -14.43 -13.84
C ASP A 47 9.50 -14.13 -13.02
N SER A 48 10.69 -14.43 -13.52
CA SER A 48 11.94 -14.13 -12.83
C SER A 48 12.14 -12.61 -12.66
N VAL A 49 11.82 -11.83 -13.69
CA VAL A 49 11.87 -10.35 -13.62
C VAL A 49 10.79 -9.81 -12.67
N ALA A 50 9.55 -10.30 -12.78
CA ALA A 50 8.47 -9.90 -11.89
C ALA A 50 8.74 -10.29 -10.43
N TYR A 51 9.36 -11.44 -10.17
CA TYR A 51 9.69 -11.91 -8.83
C TYR A 51 10.76 -11.00 -8.20
N ARG A 52 11.79 -10.65 -8.97
CA ARG A 52 12.80 -9.65 -8.57
C ARG A 52 12.17 -8.29 -8.28
N LEU A 53 11.18 -7.88 -9.06
CA LEU A 53 10.39 -6.68 -8.83
C LEU A 53 9.64 -6.74 -7.48
N LEU A 54 8.93 -7.84 -7.20
CA LEU A 54 8.26 -8.02 -5.91
C LEU A 54 9.23 -7.93 -4.72
N GLN A 55 10.38 -8.60 -4.81
CA GLN A 55 11.40 -8.59 -3.77
C GLN A 55 11.98 -7.20 -3.54
N ALA A 56 12.32 -6.48 -4.61
CA ALA A 56 12.87 -5.12 -4.52
C ALA A 56 11.89 -4.13 -3.86
N HIS A 57 10.59 -4.37 -4.00
CA HIS A 57 9.52 -3.58 -3.40
C HIS A 57 9.06 -4.07 -2.02
N GLY A 58 9.63 -5.17 -1.51
CA GLY A 58 9.37 -5.67 -0.16
C GLY A 58 8.01 -6.35 -0.01
N ILE A 59 7.64 -7.22 -0.94
CA ILE A 59 6.32 -7.89 -0.95
C ILE A 59 5.95 -8.62 0.36
N ASP A 60 6.93 -9.21 1.06
CA ASP A 60 6.66 -9.95 2.30
C ASP A 60 6.36 -9.00 3.47
N ALA A 61 7.17 -7.95 3.61
CA ALA A 61 6.93 -6.83 4.53
C ALA A 61 5.59 -6.13 4.23
N TRP A 62 5.24 -6.01 2.95
CA TRP A 62 3.93 -5.52 2.55
C TRP A 62 2.82 -6.48 2.97
N ALA A 63 2.98 -7.79 2.79
CA ALA A 63 1.95 -8.76 3.13
C ALA A 63 1.56 -8.74 4.61
N SER A 64 2.51 -8.47 5.52
CA SER A 64 2.23 -8.33 6.94
C SER A 64 1.77 -6.94 7.39
N SER A 65 1.76 -5.96 6.50
CA SER A 65 1.37 -4.57 6.83
C SER A 65 -0.16 -4.42 6.92
N PRO A 66 -0.74 -4.17 8.12
CA PRO A 66 -2.18 -4.17 8.31
C PRO A 66 -2.87 -2.96 7.68
N TYR A 67 -2.20 -1.81 7.63
CA TYR A 67 -2.76 -0.58 7.08
C TYR A 67 -1.90 0.04 6.00
N LEU A 68 -2.55 0.70 5.05
CA LEU A 68 -1.92 1.60 4.08
C LEU A 68 -2.59 2.97 4.15
N ARG A 69 -1.78 4.03 4.28
CA ARG A 69 -2.18 5.43 4.22
C ARG A 69 -1.43 6.10 3.07
N PHE A 70 -2.14 6.84 2.22
CA PHE A 70 -1.54 7.71 1.20
C PHE A 70 -2.54 8.74 0.66
N ASN A 71 -2.06 9.85 0.11
CA ASN A 71 -2.84 10.75 -0.72
C ASN A 71 -2.51 10.49 -2.19
N PHE A 72 -3.52 10.49 -3.03
CA PHE A 72 -3.38 10.54 -4.47
C PHE A 72 -3.51 11.99 -4.94
N GLY A 73 -2.64 12.42 -5.83
CA GLY A 73 -2.60 13.79 -6.31
C GLY A 73 -2.04 13.92 -7.71
N ILE A 74 -2.16 15.14 -8.23
CA ILE A 74 -1.61 15.55 -9.52
C ILE A 74 -0.80 16.83 -9.32
N GLU A 75 0.33 16.93 -9.99
CA GLU A 75 1.11 18.16 -10.07
C GLU A 75 1.21 18.60 -11.52
N THR A 76 1.00 19.89 -11.75
CA THR A 76 1.14 20.57 -13.04
C THR A 76 1.97 21.84 -12.82
N PRO A 77 2.30 22.63 -13.87
CA PRO A 77 2.99 23.91 -13.67
C PRO A 77 2.21 24.89 -12.79
N GLY A 78 0.89 24.70 -12.65
CA GLY A 78 0.03 25.49 -11.75
C GLY A 78 0.08 25.07 -10.28
N GLY A 79 0.83 24.02 -9.94
CA GLY A 79 1.00 23.50 -8.58
C GLY A 79 0.46 22.08 -8.39
N ALA A 80 0.59 21.59 -7.16
CA ALA A 80 0.13 20.28 -6.74
C ALA A 80 -1.28 20.33 -6.12
N GLN A 81 -2.11 19.37 -6.50
CA GLN A 81 -3.47 19.19 -5.99
C GLN A 81 -3.62 17.77 -5.42
N THR A 82 -4.12 17.67 -4.18
CA THR A 82 -4.60 16.39 -3.65
C THR A 82 -5.97 16.08 -4.23
N ILE A 83 -6.09 14.91 -4.83
CA ILE A 83 -7.30 14.42 -5.49
C ILE A 83 -8.13 13.55 -4.54
N ALA A 84 -7.48 12.68 -3.77
CA ALA A 84 -8.13 11.84 -2.77
C ALA A 84 -7.14 11.46 -1.65
N ARG A 85 -7.66 11.20 -0.46
CA ARG A 85 -6.90 10.68 0.69
C ARG A 85 -7.44 9.32 1.05
N HIS A 86 -6.53 8.37 1.26
CA HIS A 86 -6.84 6.96 1.40
C HIS A 86 -6.28 6.42 2.69
N LEU A 87 -7.09 5.66 3.43
CA LEU A 87 -6.68 4.83 4.55
C LEU A 87 -7.36 3.46 4.43
N TRP A 88 -6.57 2.41 4.30
CA TRP A 88 -7.03 1.05 4.09
C TRP A 88 -6.62 0.15 5.25
N ASN A 89 -7.59 -0.50 5.89
CA ASN A 89 -7.36 -1.69 6.70
C ASN A 89 -7.36 -2.93 5.80
N ARG A 90 -6.17 -3.46 5.52
CA ARG A 90 -5.96 -4.60 4.62
C ARG A 90 -6.44 -5.91 5.22
N ASN A 91 -6.43 -6.01 6.55
CA ASN A 91 -6.84 -7.22 7.28
C ASN A 91 -8.35 -7.43 7.26
N THR A 92 -9.15 -6.35 7.28
CA THR A 92 -10.62 -6.43 7.32
C THR A 92 -11.30 -6.01 6.02
N GLY A 93 -10.58 -5.29 5.14
CA GLY A 93 -11.14 -4.64 3.96
C GLY A 93 -11.80 -3.29 4.25
N ALA A 94 -11.86 -2.84 5.50
CA ALA A 94 -12.40 -1.51 5.81
C ALA A 94 -11.54 -0.42 5.16
N TYR A 95 -12.21 0.54 4.53
CA TYR A 95 -11.57 1.56 3.72
C TYR A 95 -12.21 2.91 3.95
N ARG A 96 -11.37 3.89 4.24
CA ARG A 96 -11.74 5.30 4.36
C ARG A 96 -11.16 6.05 3.17
N MET A 97 -12.02 6.77 2.46
CA MET A 97 -11.61 7.66 1.38
C MET A 97 -12.18 9.06 1.60
N GLU A 98 -11.36 10.08 1.44
CA GLU A 98 -11.78 11.48 1.52
C GLU A 98 -11.41 12.24 0.24
N TRP A 99 -12.37 12.96 -0.33
CA TRP A 99 -12.13 13.79 -1.52
C TRP A 99 -13.06 15.00 -1.55
N SER A 100 -12.78 15.91 -2.49
CA SER A 100 -13.59 17.10 -2.74
C SER A 100 -13.95 17.17 -4.23
N ALA A 101 -15.21 17.51 -4.53
CA ALA A 101 -15.68 17.82 -5.88
C ALA A 101 -15.61 19.34 -6.20
N GLY A 102 -15.28 20.16 -5.20
CA GLY A 102 -15.23 21.61 -5.24
C GLY A 102 -14.97 22.19 -3.83
N PRO A 103 -14.78 23.52 -3.71
CA PRO A 103 -14.37 24.18 -2.47
C PRO A 103 -15.30 23.90 -1.27
N ASP A 104 -16.60 23.76 -1.52
CA ASP A 104 -17.63 23.60 -0.49
C ASP A 104 -18.10 22.14 -0.33
N SER A 105 -17.32 21.19 -0.84
CA SER A 105 -17.65 19.76 -0.77
C SER A 105 -16.55 18.97 -0.09
N SER A 106 -16.95 18.15 0.86
CA SER A 106 -16.12 17.15 1.49
C SER A 106 -16.85 15.84 1.54
N TYR A 107 -16.37 14.88 0.75
CA TYR A 107 -16.87 13.52 0.75
C TYR A 107 -16.03 12.68 1.69
N VAL A 108 -16.70 11.83 2.47
CA VAL A 108 -16.08 10.78 3.28
C VAL A 108 -16.79 9.48 2.96
N ALA A 109 -16.10 8.54 2.32
CA ALA A 109 -16.58 7.18 2.13
C ALA A 109 -16.02 6.27 3.23
N LEU A 110 -16.92 5.62 3.97
CA LEU A 110 -16.62 4.55 4.91
C LEU A 110 -17.17 3.25 4.31
N VAL A 111 -16.31 2.54 3.58
CA VAL A 111 -16.70 1.41 2.73
C VAL A 111 -15.85 0.17 3.02
N ASN A 112 -16.22 -0.98 2.47
CA ASN A 112 -15.42 -2.20 2.56
C ASN A 112 -15.05 -2.70 1.16
N VAL A 113 -13.76 -2.79 0.86
CA VAL A 113 -13.25 -3.21 -0.46
C VAL A 113 -13.44 -4.70 -0.75
N ARG A 114 -13.80 -5.50 0.27
CA ARG A 114 -14.18 -6.91 0.10
C ARG A 114 -15.67 -7.11 -0.15
N ASP A 115 -16.48 -6.08 0.07
CA ASP A 115 -17.89 -6.05 -0.28
C ASP A 115 -18.05 -5.21 -1.55
N SER A 116 -17.82 -5.84 -2.70
CA SER A 116 -17.98 -5.19 -4.00
C SER A 116 -18.97 -5.95 -4.88
N GLN A 117 -19.91 -5.21 -5.46
CA GLN A 117 -20.93 -5.74 -6.38
C GLN A 117 -21.17 -4.73 -7.48
N GLU A 118 -21.15 -5.17 -8.74
CA GLU A 118 -21.47 -4.32 -9.90
C GLU A 118 -20.69 -2.99 -9.95
N GLY A 119 -19.41 -3.02 -9.56
CA GLY A 119 -18.57 -1.81 -9.55
C GLY A 119 -18.88 -0.82 -8.40
N ARG A 120 -19.55 -1.27 -7.35
CA ARG A 120 -19.87 -0.49 -6.15
C ARG A 120 -19.32 -1.17 -4.91
N LEU A 121 -18.82 -0.37 -3.98
CA LEU A 121 -18.44 -0.86 -2.65
C LEU A 121 -19.64 -0.80 -1.69
N GLY A 122 -19.72 -1.76 -0.77
CA GLY A 122 -20.63 -1.71 0.38
C GLY A 122 -20.14 -0.71 1.43
N GLY A 123 -21.09 -0.04 2.10
CA GLY A 123 -20.83 0.96 3.13
C GLY A 123 -21.57 2.27 2.88
N THR A 124 -21.14 3.32 3.56
CA THR A 124 -21.82 4.61 3.62
C THR A 124 -20.90 5.73 3.12
N VAL A 125 -21.46 6.68 2.39
CA VAL A 125 -20.76 7.89 1.96
C VAL A 125 -21.48 9.11 2.53
N TYR A 126 -20.70 10.05 3.02
CA TYR A 126 -21.17 11.30 3.60
C TYR A 126 -20.71 12.47 2.73
N LEU A 127 -21.55 13.48 2.59
CA LEU A 127 -21.22 14.78 2.01
C LEU A 127 -21.38 15.85 3.09
N ASN A 128 -20.30 16.54 3.44
CA ASN A 128 -20.26 17.56 4.49
C ASN A 128 -20.88 17.05 5.81
N GLY A 129 -20.47 15.84 6.22
CA GLY A 129 -20.95 15.17 7.43
C GLY A 129 -22.34 14.53 7.33
N SER A 130 -23.10 14.81 6.27
CA SER A 130 -24.45 14.28 6.07
C SER A 130 -24.44 13.00 5.24
N GLU A 131 -25.10 11.94 5.71
CA GLU A 131 -25.20 10.67 4.98
C GLU A 131 -25.93 10.85 3.64
N LEU A 132 -25.32 10.34 2.57
CA LEU A 132 -25.96 10.23 1.27
C LEU A 132 -26.85 8.99 1.24
N THR A 133 -28.01 9.11 0.57
CA THR A 133 -28.95 8.00 0.36
C THR A 133 -29.38 7.91 -1.10
N GLY A 134 -30.00 6.77 -1.48
CA GLY A 134 -30.51 6.54 -2.82
C GLY A 134 -29.44 6.68 -3.91
N ALA A 135 -29.83 7.23 -5.07
CA ALA A 135 -28.96 7.36 -6.24
C ALA A 135 -27.66 8.16 -5.95
N ALA A 136 -27.71 9.17 -5.07
CA ALA A 136 -26.53 9.94 -4.70
C ALA A 136 -25.49 9.07 -3.97
N ALA A 137 -25.95 8.19 -3.08
CA ALA A 137 -25.08 7.23 -2.39
C ALA A 137 -24.51 6.18 -3.35
N GLU A 138 -25.28 5.72 -4.31
CA GLU A 138 -24.83 4.76 -5.32
C GLU A 138 -23.70 5.35 -6.17
N THR A 139 -23.92 6.54 -6.76
CA THR A 139 -22.91 7.25 -7.54
C THR A 139 -21.62 7.50 -6.74
N ALA A 140 -21.75 7.93 -5.49
CA ALA A 140 -20.58 8.21 -4.66
C ALA A 140 -19.79 6.93 -4.29
N ARG A 141 -20.47 5.78 -4.14
CA ARG A 141 -19.81 4.48 -3.93
C ARG A 141 -19.16 3.94 -5.20
N GLU A 142 -19.72 4.21 -6.37
CA GLU A 142 -19.08 3.90 -7.67
C GLU A 142 -17.80 4.71 -7.88
N GLU A 143 -17.83 6.00 -7.50
CA GLU A 143 -16.66 6.87 -7.53
C GLU A 143 -15.58 6.37 -6.55
N ALA A 144 -15.97 6.05 -5.31
CA ALA A 144 -15.05 5.47 -4.33
C ALA A 144 -14.44 4.15 -4.81
N TYR A 145 -15.23 3.27 -5.46
CA TYR A 145 -14.69 2.06 -6.07
C TYR A 145 -13.67 2.38 -7.18
N GLY A 146 -13.99 3.33 -8.06
CA GLY A 146 -13.11 3.74 -9.15
C GLY A 146 -11.77 4.27 -8.65
N ARG A 147 -11.80 5.16 -7.66
CA ARG A 147 -10.61 5.69 -7.00
C ARG A 147 -9.82 4.62 -6.28
N PHE A 148 -10.48 3.69 -5.57
CA PHE A 148 -9.80 2.57 -4.92
C PHE A 148 -9.01 1.76 -5.95
N VAL A 149 -9.67 1.33 -7.03
CA VAL A 149 -9.02 0.54 -8.09
C VAL A 149 -7.88 1.31 -8.75
N ASN A 150 -8.12 2.54 -9.21
CA ASN A 150 -7.13 3.32 -9.94
C ASN A 150 -5.95 3.76 -9.05
N ASP A 151 -6.25 4.46 -7.96
CA ASP A 151 -5.23 5.16 -7.17
C ASP A 151 -4.32 4.15 -6.45
N THR A 152 -4.88 3.03 -5.98
CA THR A 152 -4.06 1.96 -5.38
C THR A 152 -3.25 1.21 -6.43
N TYR A 153 -3.75 1.05 -7.66
CA TYR A 153 -2.97 0.42 -8.73
C TYR A 153 -1.76 1.28 -9.13
N TRP A 154 -1.94 2.60 -9.31
CA TRP A 154 -0.84 3.54 -9.57
C TRP A 154 0.19 3.62 -8.43
N LEU A 155 -0.16 3.20 -7.21
CA LEU A 155 0.80 3.10 -6.10
C LEU A 155 1.47 1.73 -6.04
N LEU A 156 0.68 0.66 -6.14
CA LEU A 156 1.06 -0.70 -5.78
C LEU A 156 1.38 -1.58 -6.99
N ALA A 157 1.32 -1.07 -8.23
CA ALA A 157 1.56 -1.86 -9.44
C ALA A 157 2.77 -2.82 -9.37
N PRO A 158 3.95 -2.42 -8.84
CA PRO A 158 5.08 -3.34 -8.67
C PRO A 158 4.76 -4.59 -7.86
N LEU A 159 3.90 -4.46 -6.83
CA LEU A 159 3.50 -5.53 -5.90
C LEU A 159 2.33 -6.36 -6.41
N LYS A 160 1.75 -6.02 -7.57
CA LYS A 160 0.56 -6.66 -8.16
C LYS A 160 0.87 -7.51 -9.39
N ALA A 161 2.15 -7.65 -9.75
CA ALA A 161 2.58 -8.37 -10.95
C ALA A 161 2.18 -9.85 -10.95
N PHE A 162 1.91 -10.45 -9.78
CA PHE A 162 1.46 -11.83 -9.58
C PHE A 162 -0.01 -11.96 -9.16
N ASP A 163 -0.78 -10.88 -9.21
CA ASP A 163 -2.20 -10.96 -8.89
C ASP A 163 -2.92 -11.95 -9.84
N PRO A 164 -3.94 -12.69 -9.35
CA PRO A 164 -4.73 -13.58 -10.20
C PRO A 164 -5.29 -12.85 -11.43
N GLY A 165 -5.17 -13.48 -12.60
CA GLY A 165 -5.59 -12.92 -13.88
C GLY A 165 -4.60 -11.93 -14.51
N VAL A 166 -3.43 -11.68 -13.91
CA VAL A 166 -2.36 -10.90 -14.55
C VAL A 166 -1.43 -11.84 -15.31
N ASN A 167 -1.36 -11.64 -16.63
CA ASN A 167 -0.41 -12.30 -17.52
C ASN A 167 0.87 -11.48 -17.63
N ARG A 168 2.01 -12.17 -17.77
CA ARG A 168 3.34 -11.55 -17.86
C ARG A 168 4.08 -12.10 -19.08
N THR A 169 4.59 -11.21 -19.93
CA THR A 169 5.43 -11.58 -21.08
C THR A 169 6.73 -10.78 -21.05
N TYR A 170 7.87 -11.45 -21.24
CA TYR A 170 9.15 -10.75 -21.36
C TYR A 170 9.27 -10.09 -22.74
N VAL A 171 9.64 -8.81 -22.77
CA VAL A 171 9.80 -8.03 -24.00
C VAL A 171 11.27 -7.67 -24.17
N PRO A 172 11.98 -8.23 -25.16
CA PRO A 172 13.33 -7.78 -25.49
C PRO A 172 13.29 -6.34 -25.99
N ASP A 173 14.01 -5.44 -25.32
CA ASP A 173 14.13 -4.03 -25.71
C ASP A 173 15.61 -3.63 -25.78
N SER A 174 16.15 -3.54 -26.99
CA SER A 174 17.56 -3.16 -27.21
C SER A 174 17.81 -1.66 -27.04
N SER A 175 16.76 -0.84 -26.85
CA SER A 175 16.92 0.59 -26.61
C SER A 175 17.34 0.92 -25.17
N THR A 176 17.30 -0.09 -24.28
CA THR A 176 17.72 0.05 -22.89
C THR A 176 18.60 -1.12 -22.45
N ALA A 177 19.79 -0.81 -21.91
CA ALA A 177 20.69 -1.80 -21.32
C ALA A 177 20.47 -1.96 -19.80
N GLU A 178 19.78 -0.99 -19.18
CA GLU A 178 19.64 -0.88 -17.73
C GLU A 178 18.37 -1.56 -17.20
N HIS A 179 17.45 -1.98 -18.08
CA HIS A 179 16.16 -2.55 -17.69
C HIS A 179 15.91 -3.92 -18.33
N ASP A 180 15.29 -4.81 -17.56
CA ASP A 180 14.48 -5.87 -18.12
C ASP A 180 13.05 -5.33 -18.31
N VAL A 181 12.41 -5.62 -19.44
CA VAL A 181 11.05 -5.16 -19.72
C VAL A 181 10.08 -6.34 -19.70
N ILE A 182 8.99 -6.22 -18.93
CA ILE A 182 7.86 -7.15 -18.95
C ILE A 182 6.59 -6.43 -19.36
N GLN A 183 5.80 -7.05 -20.22
CA GLN A 183 4.44 -6.62 -20.56
C GLN A 183 3.43 -7.33 -19.65
N LEU A 184 2.47 -6.57 -19.13
CA LEU A 184 1.31 -7.06 -18.41
C LEU A 184 0.04 -6.92 -19.26
N THR A 185 -0.76 -7.98 -19.26
CA THR A 185 -2.14 -8.02 -19.79
C THR A 185 -3.05 -8.74 -18.79
N PHE A 186 -4.37 -8.64 -18.95
CA PHE A 186 -5.33 -9.06 -17.91
C PHE A 186 -6.42 -9.99 -18.46
N ASP A 187 -6.70 -11.08 -17.74
CA ASP A 187 -7.77 -12.04 -18.04
C ASP A 187 -9.10 -11.59 -17.42
N ASP A 188 -9.74 -10.57 -18.01
CA ASP A 188 -11.04 -10.04 -17.56
C ASP A 188 -11.09 -9.62 -16.08
N VAL A 189 -9.93 -9.31 -15.49
CA VAL A 189 -9.81 -8.78 -14.12
C VAL A 189 -9.64 -7.27 -14.10
N GLY A 190 -10.05 -6.65 -13.00
CA GLY A 190 -10.02 -5.19 -12.85
C GLY A 190 -11.17 -4.47 -13.56
N ARG A 191 -11.11 -3.14 -13.62
CA ARG A 191 -12.14 -2.32 -14.31
C ARG A 191 -11.87 -2.15 -15.80
N THR A 192 -10.63 -2.34 -16.22
CA THR A 192 -10.12 -2.06 -17.57
C THR A 192 -9.21 -3.20 -18.04
N PRO A 193 -9.76 -4.43 -18.22
CA PRO A 193 -8.96 -5.60 -18.58
C PRO A 193 -8.24 -5.48 -19.94
N GLY A 194 -8.68 -4.55 -20.79
CA GLY A 194 -8.01 -4.24 -22.06
C GLY A 194 -6.77 -3.37 -21.92
N ASP A 195 -6.43 -2.89 -20.71
CA ASP A 195 -5.21 -2.11 -20.49
C ASP A 195 -3.97 -2.98 -20.69
N ARG A 196 -2.91 -2.36 -21.19
CA ARG A 196 -1.60 -2.99 -21.37
C ARG A 196 -0.54 -2.13 -20.72
N TYR A 197 0.34 -2.75 -19.93
CA TYR A 197 1.43 -2.06 -19.27
C TYR A 197 2.76 -2.71 -19.64
N TRP A 198 3.82 -1.91 -19.77
CA TRP A 198 5.19 -2.38 -19.90
C TRP A 198 5.99 -1.84 -18.73
N LEU A 199 6.50 -2.73 -17.89
CA LEU A 199 7.27 -2.39 -16.71
C LEU A 199 8.75 -2.48 -17.04
N TYR A 200 9.47 -1.35 -16.92
CA TYR A 200 10.91 -1.25 -17.07
C TYR A 200 11.54 -1.46 -15.69
N VAL A 201 12.03 -2.67 -15.45
CA VAL A 201 12.56 -3.10 -14.16
C VAL A 201 14.07 -2.97 -14.16
N SER A 202 14.59 -2.08 -13.31
CA SER A 202 16.03 -1.82 -13.13
C SER A 202 16.80 -3.12 -12.95
N THR A 203 17.76 -3.43 -13.82
CA THR A 203 18.61 -4.63 -13.71
C THR A 203 19.55 -4.54 -12.50
N GLU A 204 19.90 -3.34 -12.06
CA GLU A 204 20.73 -3.09 -10.88
C GLU A 204 19.92 -3.23 -9.58
N THR A 205 18.79 -2.53 -9.48
CA THR A 205 18.08 -2.41 -8.19
C THR A 205 16.86 -3.30 -8.05
N GLY A 206 16.34 -3.83 -9.17
CA GLY A 206 15.07 -4.56 -9.20
C GLY A 206 13.82 -3.68 -9.10
N ARG A 207 13.96 -2.36 -8.95
CA ARG A 207 12.81 -1.45 -8.81
C ARG A 207 12.17 -1.14 -10.16
N LEU A 208 10.91 -0.73 -10.12
CA LEU A 208 10.24 -0.15 -11.27
C LEU A 208 10.76 1.27 -11.49
N ASP A 209 11.54 1.50 -12.55
CA ASP A 209 12.05 2.85 -12.85
C ASP A 209 11.12 3.58 -13.82
N ARG A 210 10.43 2.84 -14.68
CA ARG A 210 9.49 3.39 -15.66
C ARG A 210 8.38 2.41 -15.95
N TRP A 211 7.21 2.92 -16.30
CA TRP A 211 6.26 2.13 -17.05
C TRP A 211 5.77 2.83 -18.30
N ALA A 212 5.46 2.04 -19.32
CA ALA A 212 4.66 2.47 -20.45
C ALA A 212 3.25 1.88 -20.31
N TYR A 213 2.24 2.56 -20.85
CA TYR A 213 0.88 2.05 -20.83
C TYR A 213 0.13 2.42 -22.10
N HIS A 214 -0.77 1.51 -22.50
CA HIS A 214 -1.78 1.71 -23.52
C HIS A 214 -3.12 1.27 -22.93
N LEU A 215 -4.01 2.23 -22.66
CA LEU A 215 -5.28 1.96 -22.00
C LEU A 215 -6.32 1.51 -23.01
N GLN A 216 -7.28 0.70 -22.59
CA GLN A 216 -8.39 0.20 -23.40
C GLN A 216 -9.18 1.32 -24.10
N GLY A 217 -9.24 2.51 -23.50
CA GLY A 217 -9.91 3.69 -24.08
C GLY A 217 -9.08 4.48 -25.09
N MET A 218 -7.79 4.16 -25.28
CA MET A 218 -6.93 4.84 -26.25
C MET A 218 -7.17 4.29 -27.67
N PRO A 219 -6.99 5.11 -28.72
CA PRO A 219 -6.96 4.61 -30.09
C PRO A 219 -5.93 3.48 -30.23
N GLU A 220 -6.27 2.45 -31.00
CA GLU A 220 -5.44 1.25 -31.14
C GLU A 220 -4.03 1.54 -31.66
N ASP A 221 -3.92 2.52 -32.56
CA ASP A 221 -2.68 2.99 -33.19
C ASP A 221 -1.95 4.09 -32.40
N ALA A 222 -2.54 4.57 -31.30
CA ALA A 222 -1.89 5.56 -30.44
C ALA A 222 -0.63 4.96 -29.79
N PRO A 223 0.50 5.70 -29.76
CA PRO A 223 1.69 5.22 -29.08
C PRO A 223 1.44 5.12 -27.56
N PRO A 224 2.08 4.16 -26.87
CA PRO A 224 2.06 4.10 -25.42
C PRO A 224 2.52 5.42 -24.80
N GLN A 225 1.94 5.75 -23.66
CA GLN A 225 2.36 6.87 -22.83
C GLN A 225 3.27 6.35 -21.71
N PHE A 226 4.10 7.23 -21.14
CA PHE A 226 5.13 6.81 -20.20
C PHE A 226 5.13 7.64 -18.93
N TYR A 227 5.43 6.99 -17.81
CA TYR A 227 5.79 7.64 -16.57
C TYR A 227 7.09 7.07 -16.00
N ASP A 228 7.98 7.96 -15.58
CA ASP A 228 9.13 7.62 -14.74
C ASP A 228 8.70 7.56 -13.27
N TRP A 229 9.02 6.46 -12.60
CA TRP A 229 8.71 6.22 -11.19
C TRP A 229 9.85 6.75 -10.33
N THR A 230 9.61 7.86 -9.64
CA THR A 230 10.66 8.62 -8.94
C THR A 230 10.33 8.80 -7.45
N GLN A 231 11.29 9.34 -6.70
CA GLN A 231 11.15 9.66 -5.28
C GLN A 231 10.70 8.46 -4.44
N TYR A 232 11.43 7.35 -4.55
CA TYR A 232 11.20 6.17 -3.74
C TYR A 232 11.26 6.46 -2.25
N ARG A 233 10.26 5.95 -1.52
CA ARG A 233 10.17 5.98 -0.07
C ARG A 233 10.38 4.57 0.47
N GLU A 234 11.16 4.49 1.53
CA GLU A 234 11.28 3.29 2.34
C GLU A 234 10.33 3.40 3.53
N LEU A 235 9.42 2.45 3.66
CA LEU A 235 8.42 2.39 4.71
C LEU A 235 8.74 1.18 5.61
N SER A 236 8.95 1.43 6.89
CA SER A 236 9.15 0.36 7.87
C SER A 236 7.86 -0.43 8.08
N ALA A 237 7.98 -1.75 8.11
CA ALA A 237 6.92 -2.68 8.47
C ALA A 237 7.49 -3.73 9.44
N ALA A 238 6.62 -4.55 10.04
CA ALA A 238 7.02 -5.57 11.02
C ALA A 238 8.11 -6.51 10.47
N ASP A 239 7.94 -6.97 9.22
CA ASP A 239 8.83 -7.97 8.59
C ASP A 239 9.77 -7.35 7.55
N GLY A 240 10.13 -6.07 7.71
CA GLY A 240 11.18 -5.44 6.92
C GLY A 240 10.79 -4.08 6.35
N THR A 241 11.09 -3.87 5.07
CA THR A 241 10.95 -2.56 4.41
C THR A 241 10.16 -2.69 3.12
N VAL A 242 9.10 -1.91 3.00
CA VAL A 242 8.34 -1.73 1.76
C VAL A 242 8.89 -0.51 1.02
N ARG A 243 9.07 -0.64 -0.29
CA ARG A 243 9.59 0.46 -1.13
C ARG A 243 8.58 0.87 -2.19
N LEU A 244 8.14 2.12 -2.15
CA LEU A 244 7.13 2.64 -3.08
C LEU A 244 7.55 4.02 -3.60
N ALA A 245 7.34 4.26 -4.89
CA ALA A 245 7.55 5.58 -5.48
C ALA A 245 6.45 6.54 -5.01
N SER A 246 6.83 7.70 -4.47
CA SER A 246 5.85 8.75 -4.12
C SER A 246 5.48 9.67 -5.29
N ARG A 247 6.18 9.53 -6.43
CA ARG A 247 5.99 10.38 -7.60
C ARG A 247 6.12 9.58 -8.89
N LYS A 248 5.31 9.93 -9.87
CA LYS A 248 5.39 9.41 -11.23
C LYS A 248 5.40 10.60 -12.19
N GLU A 249 6.48 10.80 -12.93
CA GLU A 249 6.67 11.94 -13.84
C GLU A 249 6.30 11.56 -15.27
N ALA A 250 5.38 12.29 -15.90
CA ALA A 250 4.97 12.02 -17.26
C ALA A 250 6.11 12.35 -18.23
N ILE A 251 6.44 11.44 -19.13
CA ILE A 251 7.44 11.72 -20.18
C ILE A 251 6.74 12.44 -21.34
N GLY A 252 7.26 13.62 -21.68
CA GLY A 252 6.69 14.45 -22.76
C GLY A 252 5.57 15.40 -22.30
N ALA A 253 5.30 15.50 -21.00
CA ALA A 253 4.38 16.47 -20.41
C ALA A 253 4.92 17.02 -19.08
N GLU A 254 4.64 18.27 -18.75
CA GLU A 254 5.01 18.88 -17.46
C GLU A 254 3.98 18.52 -16.37
N GLN A 255 3.79 17.22 -16.13
CA GLN A 255 2.83 16.72 -15.16
C GLN A 255 3.42 15.55 -14.37
N ALA A 256 3.04 15.42 -13.11
CA ALA A 256 3.31 14.23 -12.31
C ALA A 256 2.07 13.74 -11.56
N LEU A 257 1.98 12.43 -11.35
CA LEU A 257 1.08 11.83 -10.37
C LEU A 257 1.82 11.70 -9.05
N LEU A 258 1.12 12.01 -7.96
CA LEU A 258 1.63 11.99 -6.61
C LEU A 258 0.93 10.90 -5.82
N THR A 259 1.72 10.10 -5.12
CA THR A 259 1.25 9.19 -4.07
C THR A 259 2.02 9.54 -2.80
N ASN A 260 1.65 10.65 -2.15
CA ASN A 260 2.38 11.21 -1.01
C ASN A 260 1.67 10.88 0.33
N GLN A 261 2.20 11.39 1.45
CA GLN A 261 1.77 10.98 2.80
C GLN A 261 1.71 9.44 2.96
N LEU A 262 2.70 8.76 2.39
CA LEU A 262 2.82 7.30 2.40
C LEU A 262 3.21 6.81 3.78
N ALA A 263 2.37 5.96 4.36
CA ALA A 263 2.65 5.31 5.64
C ALA A 263 2.01 3.92 5.72
N LEU A 264 2.62 3.07 6.55
CA LEU A 264 2.13 1.74 6.93
C LEU A 264 1.86 1.72 8.45
N PRO A 265 0.85 2.45 8.93
CA PRO A 265 0.62 2.53 10.37
C PRO A 265 0.22 1.17 10.94
N GLU A 266 0.60 0.89 12.19
CA GLU A 266 0.18 -0.34 12.88
C GLU A 266 -1.28 -0.28 13.37
N SER A 267 -1.78 0.94 13.59
CA SER A 267 -3.15 1.22 14.04
C SER A 267 -3.71 2.45 13.33
N PRO A 268 -5.03 2.49 13.06
CA PRO A 268 -5.65 3.66 12.46
C PRO A 268 -5.91 4.74 13.54
N PRO A 269 -6.12 6.00 13.15
CA PRO A 269 -6.68 7.01 14.06
C PRO A 269 -8.01 6.54 14.67
N GLU A 270 -8.30 6.99 15.89
CA GLU A 270 -9.59 6.70 16.54
C GLU A 270 -10.75 7.18 15.67
N GLY A 271 -11.76 6.31 15.48
CA GLY A 271 -12.92 6.63 14.66
C GLY A 271 -12.68 6.63 13.14
N ALA A 272 -11.50 6.20 12.65
CA ALA A 272 -11.18 6.20 11.22
C ALA A 272 -12.26 5.58 10.33
N PHE A 273 -12.91 4.50 10.79
CA PHE A 273 -13.91 3.77 10.01
C PHE A 273 -15.35 3.96 10.54
N SER A 274 -15.61 4.99 11.33
CA SER A 274 -16.95 5.31 11.86
C SER A 274 -17.30 6.80 11.84
N ASN A 275 -16.31 7.68 11.86
CA ASN A 275 -16.51 9.13 11.86
C ASN A 275 -16.82 9.66 10.44
N PRO A 276 -17.97 10.34 10.23
CA PRO A 276 -18.36 10.88 8.93
C PRO A 276 -17.61 12.16 8.53
N GLU A 277 -16.85 12.77 9.43
CA GLU A 277 -16.10 14.02 9.17
C GLU A 277 -14.67 13.74 8.69
N PRO A 278 -14.08 14.57 7.81
CA PRO A 278 -12.71 14.43 7.35
C PRO A 278 -11.67 14.45 8.49
N MET A 279 -10.63 13.64 8.36
CA MET A 279 -9.55 13.53 9.36
C MET A 279 -8.19 13.19 8.75
N LEU A 280 -8.10 12.86 7.46
CA LEU A 280 -6.84 12.53 6.82
C LEU A 280 -6.08 13.78 6.33
N GLY A 281 -6.67 14.98 6.49
CA GLY A 281 -6.17 16.26 5.97
C GLY A 281 -5.02 16.91 6.74
N GLY A 282 -4.48 16.28 7.79
CA GLY A 282 -3.33 16.77 8.54
C GLY A 282 -2.04 16.06 8.11
N GLU A 283 -1.15 16.83 7.48
CA GLU A 283 0.33 16.77 7.40
C GLU A 283 0.81 17.50 6.13
#